data_AF-A0A084SPG6-F1
#
_entry.id   AF-A0A084SPG6-F1
#
_cell.length_a   1.000
_cell.length_b   1.000
_cell.length_c   1.000
_cell.angle_alpha   90.00
_cell.angle_beta   90.00
_cell.angle_gamma   90.00
#
_symmetry.space_group_name_H-M   'P 1'
#
loop_
_entity.id
_entity.type
_entity.pdbx_description
1 polymer ?
#
loop_
_entity_poly.entity_id
_entity_poly.type
_entity_poly.pdbx_seq_one_letter_code
_entity_poly.pdbx_strand_id
1 'polypeptide(L)'
;MPWEFFMGNASHRLVAYMYGVRHPESLVYYNTKPIKAIVDEMEVGDSSLLRSDEREIRPDITDVSLLVLFEIKPWDEQALREGREEARKYLIALNRALSNKIHFMGGTDFQGEVLVRFQGGQYIWRLEWKNPEPGVVQYKWTRSQQRFESQAAAYEAGQWVEITVEELRQYGGWVSQAVEGMVGRREQLTTLRGTMGMVIDLVGGVATTVLWGSIQGKMGTGMGSRKPPTQGGGQVIPFPARPPSTTSPAQIPAAAGMSLPP
;
A
#
# COMPACT_ATOMS: atom_id res chain seq x y z
N MET A 1 18.58 -1.38 -16.13
CA MET A 1 17.48 -2.27 -15.69
C MET A 1 16.16 -1.61 -16.06
N PRO A 2 15.14 -2.38 -16.50
CA PRO A 2 13.85 -1.79 -16.91
C PRO A 2 13.19 -1.10 -15.71
N TRP A 3 12.64 0.09 -15.92
CA TRP A 3 11.99 0.91 -14.89
C TRP A 3 10.74 0.22 -14.32
N GLU A 4 10.13 -0.67 -15.10
CA GLU A 4 9.03 -1.55 -14.76
C GLU A 4 9.36 -2.39 -13.53
N PHE A 5 10.59 -2.91 -13.45
CA PHE A 5 11.06 -3.73 -12.33
C PHE A 5 11.16 -2.92 -11.03
N PHE A 6 11.65 -1.68 -11.11
CA PHE A 6 11.77 -0.80 -9.94
C PHE A 6 10.41 -0.38 -9.39
N MET A 7 9.49 0.00 -10.29
CA MET A 7 8.13 0.38 -9.90
C MET A 7 7.35 -0.82 -9.37
N GLY A 8 7.49 -2.00 -9.97
CA GLY A 8 6.90 -3.24 -9.46
C GLY A 8 7.38 -3.54 -8.05
N ASN A 9 8.70 -3.63 -7.85
CA ASN A 9 9.28 -3.92 -6.54
C ASN A 9 8.88 -2.89 -5.47
N ALA A 10 8.89 -1.59 -5.81
CA ALA A 10 8.45 -0.53 -4.90
C ALA A 10 6.97 -0.67 -4.52
N SER A 11 6.12 -1.05 -5.48
CA SER A 11 4.68 -1.25 -5.24
C SER A 11 4.44 -2.43 -4.32
N HIS A 12 5.06 -3.58 -4.62
CA HIS A 12 4.94 -4.79 -3.80
C HIS A 12 5.38 -4.51 -2.37
N ARG A 13 6.56 -3.89 -2.20
CA ARG A 13 7.11 -3.58 -0.88
C ARG A 13 6.22 -2.62 -0.10
N LEU A 14 5.69 -1.58 -0.73
CA LEU A 14 4.84 -0.59 -0.06
C LEU A 14 3.46 -1.16 0.30
N VAL A 15 2.83 -1.91 -0.60
CA VAL A 15 1.55 -2.58 -0.34
C VAL A 15 1.71 -3.61 0.79
N ALA A 16 2.73 -4.47 0.72
CA ALA A 16 3.03 -5.44 1.77
C ALA A 16 3.31 -4.77 3.13
N TYR A 17 4.06 -3.66 3.12
CA TYR A 17 4.29 -2.84 4.30
C TYR A 17 2.98 -2.32 4.91
N MET A 18 2.09 -1.76 4.08
CA MET A 18 0.79 -1.25 4.54
C MET A 18 -0.13 -2.36 5.05
N TYR A 19 0.00 -3.57 4.53
CA TYR A 19 -0.69 -4.73 5.09
C TYR A 19 -0.24 -5.01 6.53
N GLY A 20 1.08 -5.05 6.78
CA GLY A 20 1.63 -5.27 8.11
C GLY A 20 1.27 -4.16 9.11
N VAL A 21 1.22 -2.90 8.66
CA VAL A 21 0.75 -1.77 9.50
C VAL A 21 -0.71 -1.96 9.94
N ARG A 22 -1.57 -2.50 9.07
CA ARG A 22 -2.98 -2.75 9.39
C ARG A 22 -3.21 -4.01 10.23
N HIS A 23 -2.24 -4.92 10.25
CA HIS A 23 -2.31 -6.19 10.97
C HIS A 23 -1.09 -6.35 11.90
N PRO A 24 -0.90 -5.45 12.89
CA PRO A 24 0.32 -5.41 13.71
C PRO A 24 0.53 -6.65 14.59
N GLU A 25 -0.55 -7.37 14.90
CA GLU A 25 -0.52 -8.60 15.72
C GLU A 25 -0.44 -9.88 14.86
N SER A 26 -0.58 -9.77 13.54
CA SER A 26 -0.51 -10.92 12.63
C SER A 26 0.94 -11.33 12.40
N LEU A 27 1.19 -12.63 12.35
CA LEU A 27 2.42 -13.19 11.82
C LEU A 27 2.32 -13.24 10.29
N VAL A 28 3.04 -12.32 9.63
CA VAL A 28 2.99 -12.14 8.17
C VAL A 28 4.36 -12.42 7.55
N TYR A 29 4.36 -13.17 6.46
CA TYR A 29 5.51 -13.41 5.60
C TYR A 29 5.33 -12.72 4.24
N TYR A 30 6.44 -12.32 3.65
CA TYR A 30 6.48 -11.59 2.37
C TYR A 30 7.30 -12.35 1.33
N ASN A 31 7.34 -11.82 0.09
CA ASN A 31 7.95 -12.44 -1.10
C ASN A 31 9.44 -12.82 -1.03
N THR A 32 10.11 -12.59 0.09
CA THR A 32 11.46 -13.10 0.37
C THR A 32 11.45 -14.51 0.98
N LYS A 33 10.31 -14.98 1.50
CA LYS A 33 10.22 -16.25 2.23
C LYS A 33 9.54 -17.34 1.38
N PRO A 34 10.20 -18.49 1.16
CA PRO A 34 9.61 -19.60 0.42
C PRO A 34 8.51 -20.31 1.23
N ILE A 35 7.50 -20.86 0.54
CA ILE A 35 6.39 -21.59 1.18
C ILE A 35 6.91 -22.73 2.07
N LYS A 36 7.98 -23.43 1.68
CA LYS A 36 8.57 -24.46 2.55
C LYS A 36 8.92 -23.90 3.94
N ALA A 37 9.60 -22.75 3.99
CA ALA A 37 10.00 -22.15 5.25
C ALA A 37 8.79 -21.65 6.05
N ILE A 38 7.76 -21.11 5.36
CA ILE A 38 6.50 -20.73 6.00
C ILE A 38 5.85 -21.94 6.66
N VAL A 39 5.70 -23.05 5.93
CA VAL A 39 5.09 -24.29 6.44
C VAL A 39 5.90 -24.90 7.58
N ASP A 40 7.23 -24.94 7.48
CA ASP A 40 8.10 -25.47 8.55
C ASP A 40 7.98 -24.69 9.86
N GLU A 41 7.74 -23.37 9.77
CA GLU A 41 7.55 -22.51 10.93
C GLU A 41 6.11 -22.54 11.48
N MET A 42 5.16 -23.09 10.73
CA MET A 42 3.82 -23.36 11.23
C MET A 42 3.84 -24.68 12.02
N GLU A 43 3.43 -24.66 13.29
CA GLU A 43 3.34 -25.86 14.16
C GLU A 43 2.37 -26.96 13.65
N VAL A 44 1.62 -26.64 12.60
CA VAL A 44 0.49 -27.40 12.05
C VAL A 44 0.71 -27.82 10.59
N GLY A 45 1.90 -27.55 10.05
CA GLY A 45 2.29 -27.85 8.67
C GLY A 45 3.24 -29.05 8.54
N ASP A 46 3.23 -29.68 7.36
CA ASP A 46 4.17 -30.72 6.95
C ASP A 46 4.71 -30.40 5.55
N SER A 47 5.91 -29.81 5.49
CA SER A 47 6.55 -29.42 4.23
C SER A 47 7.01 -30.61 3.37
N SER A 48 7.00 -31.84 3.91
CA SER A 48 7.30 -33.04 3.12
C SER A 48 6.21 -33.32 2.07
N LEU A 49 5.00 -32.82 2.29
CA LEU A 49 3.86 -32.93 1.38
C LEU A 49 3.93 -31.95 0.19
N LEU A 50 4.83 -30.97 0.24
CA LEU A 50 5.08 -30.04 -0.87
C LEU A 50 5.88 -30.74 -1.98
N ARG A 51 5.45 -30.54 -3.24
CA ARG A 51 6.23 -30.94 -4.42
C ARG A 51 7.52 -30.13 -4.50
N SER A 52 8.51 -30.66 -5.20
CA SER A 52 9.82 -30.01 -5.37
C SER A 52 9.70 -28.61 -5.98
N ASP A 53 8.79 -28.41 -6.94
CA ASP A 53 8.54 -27.12 -7.60
C ASP A 53 7.72 -26.14 -6.76
N GLU A 54 7.02 -26.61 -5.72
CA GLU A 54 6.21 -25.78 -4.83
C GLU A 54 7.02 -25.20 -3.66
N ARG A 55 8.11 -25.88 -3.25
CA ARG A 55 8.89 -25.51 -2.05
C ARG A 55 9.48 -24.10 -2.13
N GLU A 56 9.86 -23.67 -3.32
CA GLU A 56 10.59 -22.42 -3.56
C GLU A 56 9.71 -21.26 -4.01
N ILE A 57 8.39 -21.47 -4.17
CA ILE A 57 7.49 -20.38 -4.55
C ILE A 57 7.33 -19.40 -3.38
N ARG A 58 7.17 -18.11 -3.69
CA ARG A 58 7.19 -17.02 -2.72
C ARG A 58 5.98 -16.12 -2.96
N PRO A 59 4.88 -16.33 -2.21
CA PRO A 59 3.74 -15.44 -2.28
C PRO A 59 4.10 -14.01 -1.87
N ASP A 60 3.36 -13.03 -2.37
CA ASP A 60 3.65 -11.63 -2.05
C ASP A 60 3.35 -11.29 -0.58
N ILE A 61 2.20 -11.75 -0.07
CA ILE A 61 1.81 -11.64 1.33
C ILE A 61 1.20 -12.97 1.76
N THR A 62 1.69 -13.55 2.85
CA THR A 62 1.09 -14.71 3.53
C THR A 62 0.89 -14.38 5.00
N ASP A 63 -0.35 -14.22 5.43
CA ASP A 63 -0.70 -14.04 6.85
C ASP A 63 -1.12 -15.40 7.42
N VAL A 64 -0.28 -15.96 8.28
CA VAL A 64 -0.52 -17.28 8.87
C VAL A 64 -1.41 -17.22 10.11
N SER A 65 -1.61 -16.03 10.69
CA SER A 65 -2.54 -15.81 11.80
C SER A 65 -3.98 -15.82 11.30
N LEU A 66 -4.22 -15.22 10.12
CA LEU A 66 -5.54 -15.16 9.49
C LEU A 66 -5.75 -16.27 8.44
N LEU A 67 -4.72 -17.03 8.11
CA LEU A 67 -4.72 -18.04 7.05
C LEU A 67 -5.16 -17.44 5.70
N VAL A 68 -4.59 -16.30 5.33
CA VAL A 68 -4.85 -15.65 4.04
C VAL A 68 -3.59 -15.39 3.25
N LEU A 69 -3.73 -15.37 1.93
CA LEU A 69 -2.67 -15.07 0.98
C LEU A 69 -3.13 -13.99 0.01
N PHE A 70 -2.19 -13.15 -0.43
CA PHE A 70 -2.38 -12.19 -1.51
C PHE A 70 -1.20 -12.22 -2.48
N GLU A 71 -1.51 -12.16 -3.78
CA GLU A 71 -0.60 -11.78 -4.86
C GLU A 71 -0.82 -10.32 -5.25
N ILE A 72 0.25 -9.57 -5.46
CA ILE A 72 0.22 -8.16 -5.82
C ILE A 72 0.53 -8.03 -7.31
N LYS A 73 -0.31 -7.33 -8.05
CA LYS A 73 -0.23 -7.22 -9.51
C LYS A 73 -0.52 -5.80 -9.99
N PRO A 74 0.02 -5.39 -11.16
CA PRO A 74 -0.44 -4.17 -11.82
C PRO A 74 -1.95 -4.17 -12.08
N TRP A 75 -2.54 -2.98 -12.17
CA TRP A 75 -3.97 -2.78 -12.42
C TRP A 75 -4.28 -2.88 -13.92
N ASP A 76 -4.31 -4.10 -14.43
CA ASP A 76 -4.81 -4.44 -15.76
C ASP A 76 -5.41 -5.86 -15.78
N GLU A 77 -6.17 -6.21 -16.82
CA GLU A 77 -6.87 -7.50 -16.89
C GLU A 77 -5.93 -8.69 -17.06
N GLN A 78 -4.78 -8.51 -17.72
CA GLN A 78 -3.82 -9.60 -17.90
C GLN A 78 -3.17 -9.93 -16.56
N ALA A 79 -2.67 -8.92 -15.86
CA ALA A 79 -2.07 -9.06 -14.54
C ALA A 79 -3.08 -9.61 -13.51
N LEU A 80 -4.37 -9.29 -13.63
CA LEU A 80 -5.42 -9.91 -12.81
C LEU A 80 -5.52 -11.43 -13.05
N ARG A 81 -5.51 -11.87 -14.31
CA ARG A 81 -5.55 -13.31 -14.65
C ARG A 81 -4.30 -14.04 -14.15
N GLU A 82 -3.13 -13.44 -14.35
CA GLU A 82 -1.86 -13.99 -13.86
C GLU A 82 -1.85 -14.11 -12.32
N GLY A 83 -2.27 -13.05 -11.63
CA GLY A 83 -2.40 -13.05 -10.17
C GLY A 83 -3.35 -14.13 -9.65
N ARG A 84 -4.48 -14.34 -10.34
CA ARG A 84 -5.44 -15.40 -9.99
C ARG A 84 -4.82 -16.79 -10.08
N GLU A 85 -4.10 -17.06 -11.17
CA GLU A 85 -3.45 -18.34 -11.41
C GLU A 85 -2.35 -18.61 -10.36
N GLU A 86 -1.53 -17.60 -10.06
CA GLU A 86 -0.50 -17.67 -9.03
C GLU A 86 -1.10 -17.87 -7.63
N ALA A 87 -2.08 -17.05 -7.23
CA ALA A 87 -2.75 -17.18 -5.94
C ALA A 87 -3.37 -18.58 -5.79
N ARG A 88 -4.04 -19.08 -6.83
CA ARG A 88 -4.60 -20.44 -6.83
C ARG A 88 -3.51 -21.50 -6.67
N LYS A 89 -2.39 -21.38 -7.40
CA LYS A 89 -1.26 -22.30 -7.29
C LYS A 89 -0.70 -22.32 -5.87
N TYR A 90 -0.54 -21.15 -5.25
CA TYR A 90 0.05 -21.02 -3.92
C TYR A 90 -0.90 -21.54 -2.83
N LEU A 91 -2.20 -21.25 -2.93
CA LEU A 91 -3.21 -21.80 -2.04
C LEU A 91 -3.27 -23.33 -2.10
N ILE A 92 -3.16 -23.93 -3.30
CA ILE A 92 -3.10 -25.39 -3.46
C ILE A 92 -1.86 -25.96 -2.76
N ALA A 93 -0.70 -25.32 -2.91
CA ALA A 93 0.54 -25.76 -2.29
C ALA A 93 0.46 -25.67 -0.76
N LEU A 94 0.05 -24.51 -0.21
CA LEU A 94 -0.13 -24.32 1.23
C LEU A 94 -1.11 -25.34 1.80
N ASN A 95 -2.31 -25.44 1.23
CA ASN A 95 -3.36 -26.31 1.77
C ASN A 95 -3.04 -27.80 1.67
N ARG A 96 -2.18 -28.21 0.74
CA ARG A 96 -1.68 -29.59 0.71
C ARG A 96 -0.78 -29.90 1.89
N ALA A 97 0.00 -28.91 2.33
CA ALA A 97 0.98 -29.06 3.39
C ALA A 97 0.39 -28.82 4.78
N LEU A 98 -0.92 -28.65 4.92
CA LEU A 98 -1.59 -28.41 6.21
C LEU A 98 -2.49 -29.56 6.62
N SER A 99 -2.72 -29.67 7.92
CA SER A 99 -3.73 -30.58 8.44
C SER A 99 -5.14 -30.21 7.96
N ASN A 100 -6.01 -31.20 7.76
CA ASN A 100 -7.39 -31.03 7.26
C ASN A 100 -8.32 -30.12 8.10
N LYS A 101 -7.85 -29.60 9.24
CA LYS A 101 -8.62 -28.74 10.14
C LYS A 101 -8.44 -27.25 9.86
N ILE A 102 -7.42 -26.88 9.11
CA ILE A 102 -7.10 -25.49 8.77
C ILE A 102 -6.82 -25.40 7.28
N HIS A 103 -7.14 -24.25 6.69
CA HIS A 103 -6.85 -24.00 5.28
C HIS A 103 -6.66 -22.50 5.06
N PHE A 104 -5.70 -22.17 4.20
CA PHE A 104 -5.56 -20.85 3.62
C PHE A 104 -6.65 -20.56 2.61
N MET A 105 -7.05 -19.29 2.57
CA MET A 105 -7.93 -18.72 1.56
C MET A 105 -7.26 -17.52 0.88
N GLY A 106 -7.79 -17.13 -0.28
CA GLY A 106 -7.45 -15.83 -0.85
C GLY A 106 -7.99 -14.72 0.05
N GLY A 107 -7.13 -13.80 0.47
CA GLY A 107 -7.56 -12.72 1.37
C GLY A 107 -8.51 -11.74 0.68
N THR A 108 -9.34 -11.07 1.48
CA THR A 108 -10.33 -10.08 1.01
C THR A 108 -10.13 -8.71 1.64
N ASP A 109 -10.87 -7.70 1.16
CA ASP A 109 -11.05 -6.39 1.82
C ASP A 109 -9.76 -5.58 2.05
N PHE A 110 -8.70 -5.90 1.31
CA PHE A 110 -7.43 -5.18 1.39
C PHE A 110 -7.30 -4.15 0.27
N GLN A 111 -7.63 -2.90 0.59
CA GLN A 111 -7.56 -1.75 -0.32
C GLN A 111 -7.02 -0.51 0.37
N GLY A 112 -6.41 0.40 -0.37
CA GLY A 112 -5.90 1.65 0.18
C GLY A 112 -5.19 2.51 -0.84
N GLU A 113 -4.69 3.64 -0.37
CA GLU A 113 -3.84 4.51 -1.16
C GLU A 113 -2.79 5.19 -0.29
N VAL A 114 -1.69 5.61 -0.91
CA VAL A 114 -0.60 6.34 -0.25
C VAL A 114 -0.05 7.40 -1.18
N LEU A 115 0.22 8.58 -0.61
CA LEU A 115 0.77 9.71 -1.33
C LEU A 115 2.26 9.85 -1.06
N VAL A 116 3.04 9.94 -2.12
CA VAL A 116 4.50 10.04 -2.06
C VAL A 116 4.95 11.32 -2.77
N ARG A 117 5.73 12.14 -2.07
CA ARG A 117 6.48 13.24 -2.67
C ARG A 117 7.94 12.85 -2.75
N PHE A 118 8.48 12.74 -3.96
CA PHE A 118 9.90 12.46 -4.14
C PHE A 118 10.75 13.71 -3.89
N GLN A 119 11.97 13.51 -3.40
CA GLN A 119 12.92 14.60 -3.20
C GLN A 119 13.26 15.24 -4.56
N GLY A 120 13.06 16.55 -4.69
CA GLY A 120 13.17 17.26 -5.98
C GLY A 120 12.00 16.99 -6.95
N GLY A 121 11.02 16.19 -6.54
CA GLY A 121 9.82 15.89 -7.31
C GLY A 121 8.85 17.06 -7.34
N GLN A 122 8.42 17.42 -8.55
CA GLN A 122 7.47 18.51 -8.78
C GLN A 122 6.01 18.10 -8.54
N TYR A 123 5.72 16.80 -8.66
CA TYR A 123 4.38 16.24 -8.55
C TYR A 123 4.24 15.37 -7.29
N ILE A 124 3.00 15.27 -6.79
CA ILE A 124 2.64 14.28 -5.77
C ILE A 124 2.24 13.01 -6.49
N TRP A 125 2.84 11.89 -6.10
CA TRP A 125 2.53 10.58 -6.65
C TRP A 125 1.58 9.85 -5.71
N ARG A 126 0.75 9.00 -6.27
CA ARG A 126 -0.25 8.23 -5.56
C ARG A 126 -0.21 6.79 -6.01
N LEU A 127 0.09 5.90 -5.08
CA LEU A 127 -0.12 4.47 -5.23
C LEU A 127 -1.49 4.14 -4.67
N GLU A 128 -2.37 3.62 -5.51
CA GLU A 128 -3.71 3.14 -5.13
C GLU A 128 -3.73 1.63 -5.34
N TRP A 129 -4.26 0.88 -4.38
CA TRP A 129 -4.47 -0.56 -4.52
C TRP A 129 -5.85 -0.98 -4.06
N LYS A 130 -6.35 -2.04 -4.68
CA LYS A 130 -7.63 -2.66 -4.36
C LYS A 130 -7.53 -4.17 -4.49
N ASN A 131 -8.46 -4.86 -3.85
CA ASN A 131 -8.58 -6.30 -3.94
C ASN A 131 -9.82 -6.65 -4.79
N PRO A 132 -9.70 -6.77 -6.13
CA PRO A 132 -10.85 -7.02 -7.01
C PRO A 132 -11.43 -8.43 -6.84
N GLU A 133 -10.65 -9.40 -6.37
CA GLU A 133 -11.08 -10.77 -6.11
C GLU A 133 -10.21 -11.41 -5.01
N PRO A 134 -10.71 -12.45 -4.30
CA PRO A 134 -9.96 -13.07 -3.21
C PRO A 134 -8.55 -13.51 -3.63
N GLY A 135 -7.55 -13.04 -2.88
CA GLY A 135 -6.15 -13.40 -3.08
C GLY A 135 -5.39 -12.60 -4.15
N VAL A 136 -6.01 -11.62 -4.82
CA VAL A 136 -5.31 -10.75 -5.78
C VAL A 136 -5.50 -9.29 -5.40
N VAL A 137 -4.40 -8.57 -5.20
CA VAL A 137 -4.35 -7.12 -5.00
C VAL A 137 -3.83 -6.49 -6.28
N GLN A 138 -4.58 -5.55 -6.83
CA GLN A 138 -4.14 -4.76 -7.97
C GLN A 138 -3.72 -3.37 -7.53
N TYR A 139 -2.60 -2.88 -8.06
CA TYR A 139 -2.09 -1.54 -7.77
C TYR A 139 -1.93 -0.70 -9.04
N LYS A 140 -2.10 0.61 -8.91
CA LYS A 140 -1.76 1.58 -9.95
C LYS A 140 -1.04 2.78 -9.37
N TRP A 141 -0.13 3.34 -10.14
CA TRP A 141 0.48 4.63 -9.86
C TRP A 141 -0.19 5.73 -10.68
N THR A 142 -0.48 6.83 -10.02
CA THR A 142 -0.91 8.09 -10.64
C THR A 142 -0.08 9.23 -10.06
N ARG A 143 -0.11 10.39 -10.70
CA ARG A 143 0.46 11.62 -10.14
C ARG A 143 -0.52 12.77 -10.22
N SER A 144 -0.28 13.81 -9.44
CA SER A 144 -1.05 15.03 -9.50
C SER A 144 -0.94 15.67 -10.88
N GLN A 145 -2.05 16.18 -11.42
CA GLN A 145 -2.10 16.84 -12.73
C GLN A 145 -1.21 18.08 -12.77
N GLN A 146 -1.21 18.82 -11.66
CA GLN A 146 -0.38 20.01 -11.45
C GLN A 146 0.49 19.85 -10.20
N ARG A 147 1.36 20.84 -9.97
CA ARG A 147 2.18 20.89 -8.75
C ARG A 147 1.33 21.35 -7.57
N PHE A 148 1.64 20.84 -6.39
CA PHE A 148 0.99 21.22 -5.14
C PHE A 148 2.02 21.41 -4.05
N GLU A 149 1.75 22.34 -3.13
CA GLU A 149 2.60 22.65 -1.97
C GLU A 149 2.56 21.55 -0.89
N SER A 150 1.51 20.74 -0.85
CA SER A 150 1.40 19.58 0.06
C SER A 150 0.67 18.38 -0.56
N GLN A 151 0.87 17.19 0.02
CA GLN A 151 0.10 15.99 -0.32
C GLN A 151 -1.40 16.18 -0.04
N ALA A 152 -1.76 16.85 1.06
CA ALA A 152 -3.15 17.14 1.41
C ALA A 152 -3.84 17.99 0.34
N ALA A 153 -3.18 19.04 -0.15
CA ALA A 153 -3.73 19.89 -1.22
C ALA A 153 -3.92 19.10 -2.53
N ALA A 154 -2.96 18.23 -2.89
CA ALA A 154 -3.12 17.35 -4.05
C ALA A 154 -4.27 16.35 -3.88
N TYR A 155 -4.46 15.83 -2.66
CA TYR A 155 -5.53 14.91 -2.33
C TYR A 155 -6.91 15.54 -2.46
N GLU A 156 -7.09 16.71 -1.84
CA GLU A 156 -8.33 17.48 -1.89
C GLU A 156 -8.70 17.89 -3.32
N ALA A 157 -7.69 18.24 -4.14
CA ALA A 157 -7.93 18.56 -5.54
C ALA A 157 -8.42 17.36 -6.37
N GLY A 158 -8.03 16.14 -6.01
CA GLY A 158 -8.52 14.91 -6.64
C GLY A 158 -8.18 14.75 -8.13
N GLN A 159 -7.24 15.55 -8.65
CA GLN A 159 -6.83 15.60 -10.05
C GLN A 159 -5.61 14.70 -10.28
N TRP A 160 -5.87 13.43 -10.57
CA TRP A 160 -4.86 12.40 -10.78
C TRP A 160 -4.76 12.00 -12.24
N VAL A 161 -3.55 11.95 -12.78
CA VAL A 161 -3.26 11.49 -14.13
C VAL A 161 -2.39 10.24 -14.11
N GLU A 162 -2.58 9.36 -15.09
CA GLU A 162 -1.71 8.22 -15.32
C GLU A 162 -0.29 8.67 -15.64
N ILE A 163 0.68 7.85 -15.22
CA ILE A 163 2.09 8.17 -15.36
C ILE A 163 2.56 7.60 -16.69
N THR A 164 3.18 8.43 -17.53
CA THR A 164 3.67 7.95 -18.83
C THR A 164 4.93 7.09 -18.65
N VAL A 165 5.25 6.28 -19.66
CA VAL A 165 6.49 5.48 -19.68
C VAL A 165 7.72 6.37 -19.56
N GLU A 166 7.71 7.54 -20.19
CA GLU A 166 8.80 8.53 -20.12
C GLU A 166 8.98 9.05 -18.70
N GLU A 167 7.88 9.37 -18.01
CA GLU A 167 7.92 9.81 -16.62
C GLU A 167 8.40 8.69 -15.70
N LEU A 168 7.98 7.45 -15.93
CA LEU A 168 8.45 6.29 -15.15
C LEU A 168 9.94 6.03 -15.38
N ARG A 169 10.45 6.24 -16.61
CA ARG A 169 11.90 6.18 -16.88
C ARG A 169 12.67 7.28 -16.17
N GLN A 170 12.12 8.49 -16.12
CA GLN A 170 12.78 9.63 -15.49
C GLN A 170 12.78 9.54 -13.96
N TYR A 171 11.68 9.07 -13.36
CA TYR A 171 11.46 9.14 -11.91
C TYR A 171 11.43 7.77 -11.21
N GLY A 172 11.34 6.65 -11.94
CA GLY A 172 11.17 5.30 -11.36
C GLY A 172 12.31 4.89 -10.42
N GLY A 173 13.54 5.31 -10.70
CA GLY A 173 14.67 5.11 -9.79
C GLY A 173 14.51 5.84 -8.46
N TRP A 174 13.96 7.07 -8.48
CA TRP A 174 13.68 7.85 -7.26
C TRP A 174 12.52 7.26 -6.47
N VAL A 175 11.54 6.68 -7.17
CA VAL A 175 10.43 5.97 -6.53
C VAL A 175 10.93 4.79 -5.72
N SER A 176 11.77 3.94 -6.32
CA SER A 176 12.37 2.79 -5.62
C SER A 176 13.17 3.23 -4.41
N GLN A 177 14.04 4.24 -4.55
CA GLN A 177 14.87 4.73 -3.45
C GLN A 177 14.05 5.34 -2.31
N ALA A 178 12.99 6.10 -2.62
CA ALA A 178 12.15 6.68 -1.59
C ALA A 178 11.33 5.61 -0.85
N VAL A 179 10.84 4.60 -1.56
CA VAL A 179 10.14 3.47 -0.93
C VAL A 179 11.10 2.64 -0.08
N GLU A 180 12.29 2.31 -0.58
CA GLU A 180 13.34 1.64 0.20
C GLU A 180 13.70 2.44 1.45
N GLY A 181 13.88 3.76 1.32
CA GLY A 181 14.17 4.63 2.44
C GLY A 181 13.02 4.74 3.45
N MET A 182 11.76 4.66 3.00
CA MET A 182 10.58 4.70 3.88
C MET A 182 10.39 3.39 4.64
N VAL A 183 10.50 2.25 3.95
CA VAL A 183 10.34 0.93 4.55
C VAL A 183 11.55 0.56 5.40
N GLY A 184 12.78 0.75 4.87
CA GLY A 184 14.03 0.39 5.55
C GLY A 184 14.32 1.18 6.83
N ARG A 185 14.06 2.50 6.85
CA ARG A 185 14.19 3.30 8.09
C ARG A 185 13.25 2.81 9.19
N ARG A 186 12.10 2.24 8.84
CA ARG A 186 11.13 1.73 9.81
C ARG A 186 11.41 0.31 10.26
N GLU A 187 11.87 -0.59 9.38
CA GLU A 187 12.39 -1.91 9.76
C GLU A 187 13.52 -1.79 10.79
N GLN A 188 14.38 -0.78 10.66
CA GLN A 188 15.43 -0.47 11.65
C GLN A 188 14.85 0.05 12.97
N LEU A 189 13.77 0.84 12.94
CA LEU A 189 13.11 1.37 14.15
C LEU A 189 12.27 0.31 14.89
N THR A 190 11.63 -0.63 14.18
CA THR A 190 10.90 -1.75 14.81
C THR A 190 11.84 -2.75 15.47
N THR A 191 13.05 -2.94 14.92
CA THR A 191 14.10 -3.79 15.49
C THR A 191 14.67 -3.23 16.81
N LEU A 192 14.53 -1.92 17.07
CA LEU A 192 15.06 -1.25 18.27
C LEU A 192 14.11 -1.21 19.49
N ARG A 193 12.94 -1.89 19.43
CA ARG A 193 11.87 -1.94 20.45
C ARG A 193 11.37 -0.57 20.97
N GLY A 194 10.11 -0.28 20.66
CA GLY A 194 9.22 0.45 21.55
C GLY A 194 9.47 1.96 21.66
N THR A 195 9.32 2.71 20.57
CA THR A 195 9.00 4.15 20.67
C THR A 195 8.27 4.60 19.41
N MET A 196 7.16 5.33 19.63
CA MET A 196 6.24 5.89 18.64
C MET A 196 6.94 6.46 17.38
N GLY A 197 6.49 6.04 16.19
CA GLY A 197 7.00 6.52 14.91
C GLY A 197 5.86 6.92 13.95
N MET A 198 5.72 8.23 13.73
CA MET A 198 4.74 8.92 12.88
C MET A 198 4.43 8.24 11.55
N VAL A 199 3.17 7.82 11.33
CA VAL A 199 2.55 7.65 10.00
C VAL A 199 1.96 8.99 9.59
N ILE A 200 2.28 9.48 8.39
CA ILE A 200 1.35 10.38 7.69
C ILE A 200 0.34 9.45 7.04
N ASP A 201 -0.64 9.02 7.82
CA ASP A 201 -1.88 8.48 7.31
C ASP A 201 -2.67 9.69 6.82
N LEU A 202 -2.91 9.77 5.52
CA LEU A 202 -4.05 10.52 5.02
C LEU A 202 -5.06 9.48 4.53
N VAL A 203 -5.58 8.69 5.47
CA VAL A 203 -6.85 7.98 5.25
C VAL A 203 -7.94 9.05 5.35
N GLY A 204 -8.75 9.15 4.29
CA GLY A 204 -9.66 10.27 4.05
C GLY A 204 -10.46 10.76 5.26
N GLY A 205 -10.51 12.08 5.41
CA GLY A 205 -11.35 12.81 6.37
C GLY A 205 -10.53 13.56 7.43
N VAL A 206 -10.43 14.89 7.24
CA VAL A 206 -9.80 15.90 8.12
C VAL A 206 -8.28 16.04 7.96
N ALA A 207 -7.88 17.24 7.49
CA ALA A 207 -6.52 17.73 7.56
C ALA A 207 -5.99 17.60 9.00
N THR A 208 -4.90 16.85 9.17
CA THR A 208 -4.08 16.95 10.39
C THR A 208 -2.72 17.49 10.01
N THR A 209 -2.60 18.82 10.06
CA THR A 209 -1.32 19.48 10.28
C THR A 209 -0.89 19.16 11.71
N VAL A 210 0.20 18.43 11.90
CA VAL A 210 0.87 18.35 13.20
C VAL A 210 2.07 19.28 13.16
N LEU A 211 1.84 20.53 13.56
CA LEU A 211 2.88 21.42 14.08
C LEU A 211 3.25 20.94 15.48
N TRP A 212 4.53 20.74 15.77
CA TRP A 212 5.02 20.86 17.14
C TRP A 212 6.03 21.98 17.23
N GLY A 213 5.61 23.01 17.95
CA GLY A 213 6.47 24.06 18.47
C GLY A 213 7.42 23.47 19.51
N SER A 214 8.64 23.96 19.45
CA SER A 214 9.68 23.80 20.44
C SER A 214 9.18 24.12 21.85
N ILE A 215 9.42 23.24 22.81
CA ILE A 215 9.61 23.66 24.20
C ILE A 215 10.96 23.12 24.69
N GLN A 216 11.95 23.99 24.51
CA GLN A 216 13.21 23.97 25.21
C GLN A 216 12.97 24.60 26.60
N GLY A 217 13.27 23.84 27.66
CA GLY A 217 13.68 24.26 29.01
C GLY A 217 13.01 25.45 29.73
N LYS A 218 12.49 25.20 30.94
CA LYS A 218 13.04 25.68 32.25
C LYS A 218 11.99 25.62 33.37
N MET A 219 12.47 25.12 34.52
CA MET A 219 12.13 25.43 35.93
C MET A 219 10.78 26.10 36.26
N GLY A 220 10.10 25.54 37.28
CA GLY A 220 9.32 26.34 38.23
C GLY A 220 8.00 25.72 38.70
N THR A 221 8.04 25.11 39.90
CA THR A 221 7.03 25.15 40.98
C THR A 221 5.51 25.04 40.67
N GLY A 222 4.86 24.05 41.30
CA GLY A 222 3.53 24.27 41.91
C GLY A 222 2.36 23.38 41.49
N MET A 223 2.14 22.32 42.28
CA MET A 223 0.85 21.79 42.79
C MET A 223 -0.44 21.89 41.92
N GLY A 224 -1.06 20.75 41.58
CA GLY A 224 -2.45 20.69 41.14
C GLY A 224 -2.87 19.33 40.53
N SER A 225 -3.49 18.48 41.34
CA SER A 225 -3.99 17.13 41.03
C SER A 225 -5.12 17.06 39.99
N ARG A 226 -5.10 16.06 39.08
CA ARG A 226 -6.33 15.52 38.45
C ARG A 226 -6.18 14.07 37.94
N LYS A 227 -7.15 13.24 38.32
CA LYS A 227 -7.35 11.81 38.01
C LYS A 227 -7.48 11.49 36.50
N PRO A 228 -7.22 10.24 36.06
CA PRO A 228 -7.44 9.81 34.68
C PRO A 228 -8.90 9.35 34.45
N PRO A 229 -9.47 9.51 33.24
CA PRO A 229 -10.66 8.77 32.84
C PRO A 229 -10.33 7.56 31.94
N THR A 230 -11.08 6.50 32.21
CA THR A 230 -11.22 5.18 31.60
C THR A 230 -12.01 5.17 30.27
N GLN A 231 -11.68 4.20 29.40
CA GLN A 231 -12.46 3.48 28.34
C GLN A 231 -13.59 4.23 27.59
N GLY A 232 -13.70 4.24 26.25
CA GLY A 232 -13.38 3.21 25.26
C GLY A 232 -14.67 2.79 24.54
N GLY A 233 -14.96 3.38 23.37
CA GLY A 233 -16.14 3.06 22.55
C GLY A 233 -16.21 3.96 21.30
N GLY A 234 -15.68 3.49 20.17
CA GLY A 234 -15.69 4.20 18.89
C GLY A 234 -16.67 3.55 17.92
N GLN A 235 -17.67 4.33 17.51
CA GLN A 235 -18.72 4.01 16.55
C GLN A 235 -18.13 3.92 15.12
N VAL A 236 -18.53 2.91 14.33
CA VAL A 236 -18.18 2.80 12.90
C VAL A 236 -19.07 3.74 12.09
N ILE A 237 -18.48 4.63 11.29
CA ILE A 237 -19.20 5.45 10.31
C ILE A 237 -18.80 4.96 8.90
N PRO A 238 -19.74 4.45 8.08
CA PRO A 238 -19.45 4.11 6.69
C PRO A 238 -19.32 5.38 5.85
N PHE A 239 -18.34 5.43 4.93
CA PHE A 239 -18.25 6.49 3.93
C PHE A 239 -19.33 6.30 2.85
N PRO A 240 -20.06 7.36 2.44
CA PRO A 240 -20.99 7.30 1.33
C PRO A 240 -20.25 7.34 -0.02
N ALA A 241 -20.80 6.65 -1.02
CA ALA A 241 -20.31 6.65 -2.40
C ALA A 241 -20.31 8.08 -2.98
N ARG A 242 -19.27 8.41 -3.76
CA ARG A 242 -19.16 9.68 -4.52
C ARG A 242 -20.36 9.83 -5.46
N PRO A 243 -21.12 10.94 -5.44
CA PRO A 243 -22.18 11.16 -6.43
C PRO A 243 -21.59 11.32 -7.85
N PRO A 244 -22.30 10.86 -8.90
CA PRO A 244 -21.83 10.97 -10.28
C PRO A 244 -21.70 12.43 -10.71
N SER A 245 -20.67 12.72 -11.50
CA SER A 245 -20.34 14.07 -11.99
C SER A 245 -21.46 14.62 -12.89
N THR A 246 -22.17 15.63 -12.41
CA THR A 246 -23.09 16.46 -13.20
C THR A 246 -22.30 17.60 -13.85
N THR A 247 -21.59 17.31 -14.94
CA THR A 247 -21.11 18.37 -15.84
C THR A 247 -21.06 17.82 -17.26
N SER A 248 -22.01 18.25 -18.09
CA SER A 248 -21.91 18.11 -19.55
C SER A 248 -20.63 18.80 -20.03
N PRO A 249 -19.92 18.25 -21.04
CA PRO A 249 -18.71 18.85 -21.55
C PRO A 249 -19.02 20.23 -22.14
N ALA A 250 -18.45 21.27 -21.53
CA ALA A 250 -18.44 22.61 -22.11
C ALA A 250 -17.70 22.56 -23.45
N GLN A 251 -18.39 22.94 -24.53
CA GLN A 251 -17.77 23.18 -25.82
C GLN A 251 -16.69 24.26 -25.67
N ILE A 252 -15.46 23.89 -25.99
CA ILE A 252 -14.34 24.81 -26.10
C ILE A 252 -14.62 25.74 -27.30
N PRO A 253 -14.56 27.08 -27.15
CA PRO A 253 -14.67 27.99 -28.29
C PRO A 253 -13.47 27.80 -29.22
N ALA A 254 -13.74 27.56 -30.51
CA ALA A 254 -12.72 27.50 -31.54
C ALA A 254 -11.99 28.85 -31.63
N ALA A 255 -10.66 28.82 -31.50
CA ALA A 255 -9.82 29.97 -31.74
C ALA A 255 -9.93 30.38 -33.22
N ALA A 256 -10.34 31.62 -33.45
CA ALA A 256 -10.43 32.21 -34.76
C ALA A 256 -9.04 32.42 -35.37
N GLY A 257 -8.89 32.01 -36.63
CA GLY A 257 -7.85 32.49 -37.53
C GLY A 257 -6.65 31.59 -37.67
N MET A 258 -6.71 30.65 -38.63
CA MET A 258 -5.64 30.41 -39.60
C MET A 258 -6.24 29.82 -40.88
N SER A 259 -6.13 30.58 -41.97
CA SER A 259 -6.48 30.17 -43.33
C SER A 259 -5.45 29.16 -43.85
N LEU A 260 -5.89 28.11 -44.55
CA LEU A 260 -5.03 27.20 -45.30
C LEU A 260 -4.87 27.71 -46.75
N PRO A 261 -3.69 27.55 -47.39
CA PRO A 261 -3.49 27.88 -48.81
C PRO A 261 -4.09 26.82 -49.75
N PRO A 262 -4.22 27.12 -51.06
CA PRO A 262 -5.08 26.41 -52.01
C PRO A 262 -4.64 24.99 -52.36
#